data_AF-A0A7V4YS48-F1
#
_entry.id   AF-A0A7V4YS48-F1
#
_cell.length_a   1.000
_cell.length_b   1.000
_cell.length_c   1.000
_cell.angle_alpha   90.00
_cell.angle_beta   90.00
_cell.angle_gamma   90.00
#
_symmetry.space_group_name_H-M   'P 1'
#
loop_
_entity.id
_entity.type
_entity.pdbx_description
1 polymer ?
#
loop_
_entity_poly.entity_id
_entity_poly.type
_entity_poly.pdbx_seq_one_letter_code
_entity_poly.pdbx_strand_id
1 'polypeptide(L)'
;MIIQFVGHSTTVINDKNNIVVTDPVVNQRIKVLKRKTEAILKEDIYHSTSCILISHSHYDHLDIYTLSKFKKDIPVIVPWEIGRIVRKSQLKDIYELKWW
;
A
#
# COMPACT_ATOMS: atom_id res chain seq x y z
N MET A 1 -12.94 13.67 6.63
CA MET A 1 -12.56 12.34 6.12
C MET A 1 -13.37 11.95 4.88
N ILE A 2 -12.68 11.65 3.78
CA ILE A 2 -13.22 11.05 2.55
C ILE A 2 -12.52 9.71 2.36
N ILE A 3 -13.27 8.70 1.92
CA ILE A 3 -12.76 7.35 1.69
C ILE A 3 -13.07 6.96 0.24
N GLN A 4 -12.04 6.60 -0.52
CA GLN A 4 -12.17 6.06 -1.86
C GLN A 4 -11.78 4.59 -1.86
N PHE A 5 -12.73 3.72 -2.20
CA PHE A 5 -12.45 2.32 -2.48
C PHE A 5 -11.81 2.16 -3.86
N VAL A 6 -10.62 1.58 -3.92
CA VAL A 6 -9.86 1.36 -5.17
C VAL A 6 -10.02 -0.08 -5.66
N GLY A 7 -10.16 -1.04 -4.74
CA GLY A 7 -10.45 -2.43 -5.06
C GLY A 7 -9.77 -3.42 -4.09
N HIS A 8 -10.45 -4.52 -3.80
CA HIS A 8 -10.02 -5.51 -2.79
C HIS A 8 -9.84 -4.87 -1.41
N SER A 9 -8.61 -4.71 -0.94
CA SER A 9 -8.29 -4.03 0.32
C SER A 9 -7.55 -2.70 0.11
N THR A 10 -7.41 -2.28 -1.16
CA THR A 10 -6.83 -0.97 -1.47
C THR A 10 -7.88 0.13 -1.29
N THR A 11 -7.62 1.01 -0.32
CA THR A 11 -8.43 2.18 -0.03
C THR A 11 -7.53 3.41 0.08
N VAL A 12 -7.98 4.54 -0.45
CA VAL A 12 -7.38 5.84 -0.21
C VAL A 12 -8.25 6.60 0.79
N ILE A 13 -7.69 6.93 1.95
CA ILE A 13 -8.35 7.69 3.00
C ILE A 13 -7.72 9.07 3.03
N ASN A 14 -8.51 10.11 2.84
CA ASN A 14 -8.06 11.49 3.00
C ASN A 14 -8.75 12.10 4.22
N ASP A 15 -7.98 12.45 5.24
CA ASP A 15 -8.45 13.28 6.34
C ASP A 15 -7.61 14.53 6.52
N LYS A 16 -8.21 15.69 6.26
CA LYS A 16 -7.56 17.00 6.38
C LYS A 16 -6.20 17.06 5.66
N ASN A 17 -6.14 16.54 4.44
CA ASN A 17 -4.94 16.42 3.60
C ASN A 17 -3.90 15.38 4.05
N ASN A 18 -4.22 14.56 5.05
CA ASN A 18 -3.44 13.36 5.35
C ASN A 18 -3.99 12.20 4.50
N ILE A 19 -3.21 11.79 3.51
CA ILE A 19 -3.59 10.72 2.58
C ILE A 19 -2.97 9.41 3.07
N VAL A 20 -3.81 8.47 3.48
CA VAL A 20 -3.42 7.13 3.88
C VAL A 20 -3.85 6.14 2.80
N VAL A 21 -2.95 5.27 2.38
CA VAL A 21 -3.27 4.17 1.46
C VAL A 21 -3.12 2.84 2.18
N THR A 22 -4.19 2.04 2.17
CA THR A 22 -4.19 0.69 2.75
C THR A 22 -3.87 -0.34 1.69
N ASP A 23 -3.09 -1.37 2.02
CA ASP A 23 -2.84 -2.58 1.21
C ASP A 23 -2.78 -2.31 -0.30
N PRO A 24 -1.83 -1.47 -0.77
CA PRO A 24 -1.84 -0.98 -2.14
C PRO A 24 -1.49 -2.08 -3.13
N VAL A 25 -2.50 -2.54 -3.87
CA VAL A 25 -2.36 -3.53 -4.94
C VAL A 25 -3.19 -3.06 -6.14
N VAL A 26 -2.52 -2.55 -7.17
CA VAL A 26 -3.17 -2.16 -8.45
C VAL A 26 -2.81 -3.10 -9.60
N ASN A 27 -1.99 -4.12 -9.33
CA ASN A 27 -1.62 -5.11 -10.33
C ASN A 27 -2.85 -5.89 -10.84
N GLN A 28 -2.84 -6.16 -12.14
CA GLN A 28 -3.90 -6.91 -12.84
C GLN A 28 -3.87 -8.41 -12.53
N ARG A 29 -2.76 -8.92 -11.97
CA ARG A 29 -2.60 -10.32 -11.60
C ARG A 29 -1.88 -10.46 -10.27
N ILE A 30 -2.29 -11.47 -9.52
CA ILE A 30 -1.61 -11.97 -8.33
C ILE A 30 -1.28 -13.43 -8.61
N LYS A 31 0.00 -13.71 -8.93
CA LYS A 31 0.43 -15.01 -9.47
C LYS A 31 -0.42 -15.41 -10.68
N VAL A 32 -1.21 -16.48 -10.54
CA VAL A 32 -2.09 -17.02 -11.59
C VAL A 32 -3.49 -16.39 -11.60
N LEU A 33 -3.87 -15.71 -10.52
CA LEU A 33 -5.19 -15.10 -10.39
C LEU A 33 -5.24 -13.76 -11.11
N LYS A 34 -6.23 -13.59 -11.98
CA LYS A 34 -6.49 -12.31 -12.67
C LYS A 34 -7.51 -11.51 -11.88
N ARG A 35 -7.24 -10.22 -11.73
CA ARG A 35 -8.18 -9.25 -11.15
C ARG A 35 -9.44 -9.16 -12.03
N LYS A 36 -10.61 -9.12 -11.40
CA LYS A 36 -11.91 -9.05 -12.09
C LYS A 36 -12.38 -7.62 -12.37
N THR A 37 -11.98 -6.68 -11.52
CA THR A 37 -12.37 -5.27 -11.58
C THR A 37 -11.12 -4.43 -11.57
N GLU A 38 -10.97 -3.51 -12.52
CA GLU A 38 -9.80 -2.63 -12.58
C GLU A 38 -9.61 -1.86 -11.27
N ALA A 39 -8.35 -1.70 -10.87
CA ALA A 39 -7.95 -0.89 -9.74
C ALA A 39 -6.86 0.07 -10.21
N ILE A 40 -7.13 1.35 -10.10
CA ILE A 40 -6.25 2.42 -10.57
C ILE A 40 -6.11 3.44 -9.45
N LEU A 41 -4.87 3.70 -9.07
CA LEU A 41 -4.53 4.88 -8.29
C LEU A 41 -4.18 6.01 -9.25
N LYS A 42 -4.65 7.22 -8.95
CA LYS A 42 -4.21 8.42 -9.64
C LYS A 42 -2.71 8.63 -9.40
N GLU A 43 -2.03 9.21 -10.38
CA GLU A 43 -0.58 9.41 -10.32
C GLU A 43 -0.15 10.27 -9.12
N ASP A 44 -0.96 11.28 -8.78
CA ASP A 44 -0.72 12.17 -7.65
C ASP A 44 -0.69 11.43 -6.29
N ILE A 45 -1.42 10.33 -6.15
CA ILE A 45 -1.45 9.53 -4.91
C ILE A 45 -0.07 8.96 -4.60
N TYR A 46 0.70 8.52 -5.60
CA TYR A 46 2.04 7.96 -5.37
C TYR A 46 3.02 8.98 -4.78
N HIS A 47 2.76 10.28 -4.96
CA HIS A 47 3.60 11.38 -4.48
C HIS A 47 3.04 12.12 -3.26
N SER A 48 1.72 12.14 -3.08
CA SER A 48 1.03 12.88 -2.02
C SER A 48 0.62 12.03 -0.81
N THR A 49 0.78 10.70 -0.90
CA THR A 49 0.51 9.79 0.21
C THR A 49 1.37 10.16 1.42
N SER A 50 0.71 10.35 2.56
CA SER A 50 1.33 10.67 3.84
C SER A 50 1.80 9.42 4.58
N CYS A 51 1.09 8.28 4.42
CA CYS A 51 1.48 7.00 5.00
C CYS A 51 0.86 5.83 4.24
N ILE A 52 1.55 4.70 4.21
CA ILE A 52 1.02 3.42 3.73
C ILE A 52 0.80 2.50 4.92
N LEU A 53 -0.36 1.82 4.96
CA LEU A 53 -0.67 0.79 5.95
C LEU A 53 -0.74 -0.56 5.24
N ILE A 54 0.04 -1.54 5.70
CA ILE A 54 -0.03 -2.92 5.21
C ILE A 54 -0.55 -3.79 6.34
N SER A 55 -1.62 -4.54 6.11
CA SER A 55 -2.28 -5.37 7.12
C SER A 55 -1.55 -6.70 7.37
N HIS A 56 -1.05 -7.36 6.31
CA HIS A 56 -0.29 -8.62 6.38
C HIS A 56 0.45 -8.90 5.05
N SER A 57 1.20 -10.01 4.96
CA SER A 57 2.12 -10.29 3.85
C SER A 57 1.58 -11.21 2.74
N HIS A 58 0.27 -11.36 2.60
CA HIS A 58 -0.29 -12.09 1.46
C HIS A 58 -0.24 -11.26 0.18
N TYR A 59 -0.16 -11.92 -0.98
CA TYR A 59 0.08 -11.26 -2.26
C TYR A 59 -1.06 -10.33 -2.73
N ASP A 60 -2.25 -10.49 -2.18
CA ASP A 60 -3.42 -9.64 -2.42
C ASP A 60 -3.45 -8.39 -1.51
N HIS A 61 -2.55 -8.31 -0.54
CA HIS A 61 -2.37 -7.15 0.35
C HIS A 61 -0.98 -6.49 0.24
N LEU A 62 0.04 -7.28 -0.12
CA LEU A 62 1.43 -6.86 -0.24
C LEU A 62 1.95 -7.06 -1.67
N ASP A 63 1.93 -5.99 -2.46
CA ASP A 63 2.44 -5.97 -3.82
C ASP A 63 3.66 -5.06 -3.96
N ILE A 64 4.85 -5.67 -4.05
CA ILE A 64 6.14 -4.97 -4.14
C ILE A 64 6.21 -4.03 -5.35
N TYR A 65 5.60 -4.40 -6.47
CA TYR A 65 5.59 -3.57 -7.67
C TYR A 65 4.72 -2.33 -7.50
N THR A 66 3.54 -2.46 -6.87
CA THR A 66 2.71 -1.28 -6.56
C THR A 66 3.44 -0.37 -5.55
N LEU A 67 4.03 -0.95 -4.49
CA LEU A 67 4.80 -0.20 -3.50
C LEU A 67 6.00 0.55 -4.09
N SER A 68 6.67 -0.01 -5.11
CA SER A 68 7.84 0.63 -5.72
C SER A 68 7.53 1.90 -6.51
N LYS A 69 6.25 2.20 -6.76
CA LYS A 69 5.82 3.44 -7.42
C LYS A 69 5.71 4.63 -6.47
N PHE A 70 5.57 4.39 -5.17
CA PHE A 70 5.45 5.45 -4.18
C PHE A 70 6.78 6.19 -3.95
N LYS A 71 6.67 7.45 -3.52
CA LYS A 71 7.79 8.26 -3.03
C LYS A 71 8.52 7.54 -1.88
N LYS A 72 9.85 7.55 -1.90
CA LYS A 72 10.68 6.59 -1.13
C LYS A 72 10.75 6.84 0.37
N ASP A 73 10.49 8.06 0.80
CA ASP A 73 10.49 8.56 2.17
C ASP A 73 9.08 8.63 2.78
N ILE A 74 8.11 7.92 2.19
CA ILE A 74 6.77 7.79 2.79
C ILE A 74 6.85 6.75 3.91
N PRO A 75 6.37 7.08 5.12
CA PRO A 75 6.19 6.13 6.20
C PRO A 75 5.32 4.94 5.79
N VAL A 76 5.81 3.73 6.05
CA VAL A 76 5.08 2.49 5.80
C VAL A 76 5.01 1.69 7.09
N ILE A 77 3.79 1.48 7.57
CA ILE A 77 3.52 0.75 8.79
C ILE A 77 3.10 -0.66 8.42
N VAL A 78 3.80 -1.64 8.98
CA VAL A 78 3.59 -3.07 8.72
C VAL A 78 3.59 -3.87 10.04
N PRO A 79 2.98 -5.06 10.06
CA PRO A 79 3.18 -6.01 11.15
C PRO A 79 4.65 -6.37 11.35
N TRP A 80 4.97 -6.76 12.58
CA TRP A 80 6.27 -7.31 12.97
C TRP A 80 6.76 -8.37 11.97
N GLU A 81 8.07 -8.34 11.66
CA GLU A 81 8.78 -9.26 10.74
C GLU A 81 8.47 -9.13 9.24
N ILE A 82 7.58 -8.23 8.80
CA ILE A 82 7.24 -8.05 7.38
C ILE A 82 8.16 -7.06 6.66
N GLY A 83 8.84 -6.19 7.38
CA GLY A 83 9.64 -5.08 6.85
C GLY A 83 10.79 -5.51 5.95
N ARG A 84 11.33 -6.72 6.11
CA ARG A 84 12.33 -7.29 5.19
C ARG A 84 11.79 -7.46 3.77
N ILE A 85 10.52 -7.87 3.63
CA ILE A 85 9.87 -8.06 2.33
C ILE A 85 9.57 -6.70 1.70
N VAL A 86 9.06 -5.75 2.48
CA VAL A 86 8.72 -4.38 2.03
C VAL A 86 9.94 -3.65 1.50
N ARG A 87 11.13 -3.82 2.08
CA ARG A 87 12.39 -3.19 1.61
C ARG A 87 12.72 -3.48 0.15
N LYS A 88 12.21 -4.56 -0.43
CA LYS A 88 12.36 -4.87 -1.87
C LYS A 88 11.70 -3.84 -2.80
N SER A 89 10.80 -3.00 -2.27
CA SER A 89 10.15 -1.89 -2.99
C SER A 89 10.96 -0.58 -2.99
N GLN A 90 12.12 -0.57 -2.30
CA GLN A 90 13.00 0.59 -2.11
C GLN A 90 12.44 1.72 -1.22
N LEU A 91 11.30 1.48 -0.54
CA LEU A 91 10.82 2.36 0.53
C LEU A 91 11.81 2.35 1.71
N LYS A 92 12.02 3.53 2.30
CA LYS A 92 13.07 3.76 3.31
C LYS A 92 12.52 3.75 4.73
N ASP A 93 11.37 4.38 4.94
CA ASP A 93 10.80 4.61 6.27
C ASP A 93 9.77 3.53 6.61
N ILE A 94 10.25 2.38 7.12
CA ILE A 94 9.42 1.21 7.42
C ILE A 94 9.36 0.97 8.92
N TYR A 95 8.15 1.03 9.47
CA TYR A 95 7.83 0.86 10.88
C TYR A 95 7.16 -0.51 11.10
N GLU A 96 7.82 -1.41 11.82
CA GLU A 96 7.29 -2.72 12.18
C GLU A 96 6.63 -2.66 13.56
N LEU A 97 5.35 -3.01 13.64
CA LEU A 97 4.58 -2.97 14.89
C LEU A 97 4.14 -4.38 15.33
N LYS A 98 4.25 -4.66 16.63
CA LYS A 98 3.60 -5.81 17.27
C LYS A 98 2.17 -5.46 17.64
N TRP A 99 1.30 -6.46 17.71
CA TRP A 99 0.03 -6.33 18.41
C TRP A 99 0.27 -6.15 19.92
N TRP A 100 -0.64 -5.42 20.57
CA TRP A 100 -0.65 -5.14 22.01
C TRP A 100 -0.97 -6.38 22.84
#